data_AF-Q6LS00-F1
#
_entry.id   AF-Q6LS00-F1
#
_cell.length_a   1.000
_cell.length_b   1.000
_cell.length_c   1.000
_cell.angle_alpha   90.00
_cell.angle_beta   90.00
_cell.angle_gamma   90.00
#
_symmetry.space_group_name_H-M   'P 1'
#
loop_
_entity.id
_entity.type
_entity.pdbx_description
1 polymer ?
#
loop_
_entity_poly.entity_id
_entity_poly.type
_entity_poly.pdbx_seq_one_letter_code
_entity_poly.pdbx_strand_id
1 'polypeptide(L)'
;MQYSAEVQNMCPISRGPQHASSPIPVEGRWVSPKDVIAISGVSHGVGTCAPQQGAAKLTLNVKDGIIEEALIETIGCSGMTHSAAMASEIITGKTILEALNTDLVCDAINVAMREIFLQYVYGRTQTAFSLDGLPIGAGLEDLGKGLRSQIGTHYGTREKGPRYMEMAEGYVTKLALDDNDEIIGYSFVNLGKMMEFIGKGTSAEEAMEQASGQYGRFDEAVRTIDPRHQ
;
A
#
# COMPACT_ATOMS: atom_id res chain seq x y z
N MET A 1 -16.28 35.35 19.07
CA MET A 1 -17.47 34.49 18.88
C MET A 1 -18.66 35.23 19.45
N GLN A 2 -19.80 35.27 18.75
CA GLN A 2 -21.05 35.84 19.25
C GLN A 2 -22.02 34.69 19.51
N TYR A 3 -22.61 34.64 20.71
CA TYR A 3 -23.65 33.67 21.05
C TYR A 3 -25.02 34.17 20.54
N SER A 4 -25.92 33.25 20.22
CA SER A 4 -27.29 33.62 19.86
C SER A 4 -28.02 34.26 21.05
N ALA A 5 -29.08 35.02 20.76
CA ALA A 5 -29.89 35.67 21.80
C ALA A 5 -30.47 34.66 22.79
N GLU A 6 -30.84 33.47 22.31
CA GLU A 6 -31.34 32.37 23.14
C GLU A 6 -30.30 31.93 24.17
N VAL A 7 -29.03 31.75 23.76
CA VAL A 7 -27.95 31.33 24.67
C VAL A 7 -27.59 32.44 25.66
N GLN A 8 -27.62 33.71 25.23
CA GLN A 8 -27.35 34.85 26.13
C GLN A 8 -28.38 34.98 27.27
N ASN A 9 -29.61 34.55 27.04
CA ASN A 9 -30.69 34.60 28.04
C ASN A 9 -30.70 33.40 29.00
N MET A 10 -29.85 32.40 28.80
CA MET A 10 -29.74 31.24 29.70
C MET A 10 -28.91 31.58 30.94
N CYS A 11 -29.26 30.99 32.09
CA CYS A 11 -28.40 31.09 33.27
C CYS A 11 -27.11 30.27 33.08
N PRO A 12 -25.94 30.77 33.51
CA PRO A 12 -24.69 30.03 33.37
C PRO A 12 -24.67 28.80 34.28
N ILE A 13 -24.18 27.68 33.76
CA ILE A 13 -23.96 26.43 34.50
C ILE A 13 -22.45 26.15 34.53
N SER A 14 -21.89 25.91 35.71
CA SER A 14 -20.47 25.57 35.86
C SER A 14 -20.22 24.10 35.47
N ARG A 15 -19.14 23.88 34.73
CA ARG A 15 -18.61 22.53 34.48
C ARG A 15 -17.90 22.02 35.74
N GLY A 16 -17.94 20.71 35.98
CA GLY A 16 -17.06 20.02 36.92
C GLY A 16 -15.59 19.99 36.48
N PRO A 17 -14.74 19.14 37.09
CA PRO A 17 -13.31 19.05 36.77
C PRO A 17 -13.03 18.89 35.26
N GLN A 18 -11.94 19.50 34.79
CA GLN A 18 -11.53 19.43 33.40
C GLN A 18 -10.81 18.11 33.13
N HIS A 19 -11.50 17.16 32.51
CA HIS A 19 -10.87 15.97 31.93
C HIS A 19 -10.10 16.35 30.67
N ALA A 20 -8.80 16.05 30.64
CA ALA A 20 -7.97 16.20 29.44
C ALA A 20 -8.31 15.09 28.42
N SER A 21 -8.07 15.37 27.14
CA SER A 21 -8.14 14.35 26.10
C SER A 21 -7.08 13.27 26.36
N SER A 22 -7.44 12.01 26.16
CA SER A 22 -6.49 10.90 26.23
C SER A 22 -5.32 11.14 25.27
N PRO A 23 -4.06 10.96 25.72
CA PRO A 23 -2.92 11.05 24.82
C PRO A 23 -2.89 9.85 23.87
N ILE A 24 -2.23 10.03 22.74
CA ILE A 24 -1.92 8.99 21.76
C ILE A 24 -0.40 8.83 21.64
N PRO A 25 0.10 7.64 21.29
CA PRO A 25 1.52 7.45 21.04
C PRO A 25 1.90 8.03 19.66
N VAL A 26 3.00 8.78 19.62
CA VAL A 26 3.58 9.42 18.44
C VAL A 26 5.09 9.35 18.57
N GLU A 27 5.74 8.53 17.75
CA GLU A 27 7.21 8.39 17.68
C GLU A 27 7.90 8.29 19.05
N GLY A 28 7.42 7.35 19.88
CA GLY A 28 7.98 7.07 21.20
C GLY A 28 7.51 8.03 22.32
N ARG A 29 6.61 8.97 22.00
CA ARG A 29 6.11 9.99 22.94
C ARG A 29 4.60 9.89 23.11
N TRP A 30 4.08 10.27 24.28
CA TRP A 30 2.64 10.40 24.52
C TRP A 30 2.22 11.84 24.32
N VAL A 31 1.38 12.08 23.31
CA VAL A 31 0.97 13.43 22.90
C VAL A 31 -0.55 13.54 23.02
N SER A 32 -1.05 14.65 23.54
CA SER A 32 -2.48 15.02 23.47
C SER A 32 -2.67 16.05 22.35
N PRO A 33 -2.75 15.62 21.08
CA PRO A 33 -2.71 16.53 19.94
C PRO A 33 -3.93 17.46 19.94
N LYS A 34 -3.67 18.73 19.62
CA LYS A 34 -4.71 19.73 19.33
C LYS A 34 -4.62 20.20 17.88
N ASP A 35 -3.38 20.29 17.38
CA ASP A 35 -3.06 20.74 16.05
C ASP A 35 -2.47 19.57 15.23
N VAL A 36 -2.70 19.59 13.92
CA VAL A 36 -2.23 18.54 12.99
C VAL A 36 -0.70 18.38 13.02
N ILE A 37 0.03 19.46 13.32
CA ILE A 37 1.50 19.46 13.41
C ILE A 37 2.05 18.59 14.54
N ALA A 38 1.21 18.17 15.48
CA ALA A 38 1.62 17.29 16.58
C ALA A 38 1.64 15.80 16.18
N ILE A 39 1.30 15.47 14.93
CA ILE A 39 1.17 14.11 14.42
C ILE A 39 2.39 13.75 13.58
N SER A 40 3.05 12.65 13.91
CA SER A 40 4.15 12.08 13.14
C SER A 40 4.08 10.55 13.11
N GLY A 41 4.69 9.96 12.10
CA GLY A 41 4.94 8.53 12.00
C GLY A 41 4.71 7.96 10.60
N VAL A 42 5.04 6.68 10.46
CA VAL A 42 4.74 5.90 9.24
C VAL A 42 3.47 5.09 9.46
N SER A 43 2.54 5.19 8.53
CA SER A 43 1.29 4.44 8.60
C SER A 43 0.80 4.01 7.23
N HIS A 44 -0.25 3.19 7.25
CA HIS A 44 -0.83 2.55 6.09
C HIS A 44 -2.34 2.76 6.05
N GLY A 45 -2.89 2.99 4.88
CA GLY A 45 -4.33 2.97 4.63
C GLY A 45 -4.65 2.20 3.38
N VAL A 46 -5.74 1.45 3.40
CA VAL A 46 -6.23 0.70 2.24
C VAL A 46 -7.64 1.14 1.93
N GLY A 47 -7.92 1.35 0.64
CA GLY A 47 -9.24 1.71 0.16
C GLY A 47 -9.58 0.97 -1.11
N THR A 48 -10.87 0.95 -1.44
CA THR A 48 -11.41 0.26 -2.61
C THR A 48 -12.41 1.15 -3.33
N CYS A 49 -12.44 1.14 -4.66
CA CYS A 49 -13.51 1.80 -5.42
C CYS A 49 -14.78 0.99 -5.28
N ALA A 50 -15.97 1.58 -5.17
CA ALA A 50 -17.23 0.82 -5.32
C ALA A 50 -17.35 0.21 -6.74
N PRO A 51 -17.79 -1.05 -6.92
CA PRO A 51 -18.21 -2.07 -5.93
C PRO A 51 -17.07 -3.03 -5.51
N GLN A 52 -15.94 -2.50 -5.06
CA GLN A 52 -14.67 -3.18 -4.73
C GLN A 52 -13.95 -3.84 -5.92
N GLN A 53 -14.05 -3.23 -7.11
CA GLN A 53 -13.37 -3.73 -8.32
C GLN A 53 -11.86 -3.48 -8.35
N GLY A 54 -11.37 -2.60 -7.47
CA GLY A 54 -9.95 -2.32 -7.34
C GLY A 54 -9.65 -1.72 -5.97
N ALA A 55 -8.37 -1.73 -5.62
CA ALA A 55 -7.87 -1.31 -4.32
C ALA A 55 -6.62 -0.44 -4.46
N ALA A 56 -6.45 0.49 -3.53
CA ALA A 56 -5.26 1.29 -3.36
C ALA A 56 -4.75 1.14 -1.93
N LYS A 57 -3.44 0.99 -1.75
CA LYS A 57 -2.74 1.07 -0.48
C LYS A 57 -1.86 2.32 -0.49
N LEU A 58 -2.02 3.17 0.51
CA LEU A 58 -1.16 4.31 0.80
C LEU A 58 -0.25 3.93 1.96
N THR A 59 1.05 4.14 1.79
CA THR A 59 2.02 4.23 2.87
C THR A 59 2.48 5.69 2.92
N LEU A 60 2.22 6.37 4.05
CA LEU A 60 2.68 7.75 4.23
C LEU A 60 3.69 7.80 5.36
N ASN A 61 4.76 8.59 5.20
CA ASN A 61 5.64 8.99 6.29
C ASN A 61 5.36 10.46 6.60
N VAL A 62 4.86 10.71 7.81
CA VAL A 62 4.43 12.05 8.24
C VAL A 62 5.39 12.55 9.31
N LYS A 63 5.87 13.79 9.16
CA LYS A 63 6.70 14.49 10.14
C LYS A 63 6.09 15.85 10.43
N ASP A 64 5.85 16.13 11.70
CA ASP A 64 5.28 17.38 12.19
C ASP A 64 3.99 17.76 11.43
N GLY A 65 3.14 16.76 11.19
CA GLY A 65 1.87 16.86 10.48
C GLY A 65 1.97 16.88 8.95
N ILE A 66 3.18 17.01 8.38
CA ILE A 66 3.45 17.09 6.94
C ILE A 66 3.77 15.72 6.35
N ILE A 67 3.19 15.40 5.20
CA ILE A 67 3.48 14.19 4.44
C ILE A 67 4.83 14.39 3.73
N GLU A 68 5.88 13.79 4.29
CA GLU A 68 7.22 13.81 3.70
C GLU A 68 7.36 12.76 2.59
N GLU A 69 6.63 11.65 2.72
CA GLU A 69 6.66 10.56 1.75
C GLU A 69 5.27 9.99 1.48
N ALA A 70 5.02 9.65 0.22
CA ALA A 70 3.83 8.96 -0.20
C ALA A 70 4.17 7.82 -1.18
N LEU A 71 4.01 6.58 -0.72
CA LEU A 71 4.01 5.40 -1.58
C LEU A 71 2.56 4.97 -1.81
N ILE A 72 2.16 4.83 -3.08
CA ILE A 72 0.80 4.47 -3.49
C ILE A 72 0.85 3.24 -4.39
N GLU A 73 0.30 2.14 -3.89
CA GLU A 73 0.24 0.86 -4.59
C GLU A 73 -1.21 0.61 -5.02
N THR A 74 -1.43 0.14 -6.25
CA THR A 74 -2.80 -0.03 -6.79
C THR A 74 -2.99 -1.35 -7.50
N ILE A 75 -4.21 -1.90 -7.39
CA ILE A 75 -4.72 -3.03 -8.15
C ILE A 75 -6.05 -2.61 -8.75
N GLY A 76 -6.10 -2.40 -10.06
CA GLY A 76 -7.33 -1.90 -10.71
C GLY A 76 -7.11 -1.49 -12.16
N CYS A 77 -7.96 -0.58 -12.64
CA CYS A 77 -7.90 -0.07 -14.02
C CYS A 77 -6.68 0.85 -14.24
N SER A 78 -6.31 1.09 -15.50
CA SER A 78 -5.24 2.04 -15.86
C SER A 78 -5.50 3.47 -15.38
N GLY A 79 -6.77 3.86 -15.26
CA GLY A 79 -7.13 5.15 -14.66
C GLY A 79 -6.65 5.26 -13.20
N MET A 80 -6.77 4.18 -12.43
CA MET A 80 -6.32 4.12 -11.04
C MET A 80 -4.79 4.30 -10.94
N THR A 81 -4.02 3.68 -11.84
CA THR A 81 -2.56 3.81 -11.83
C THR A 81 -2.12 5.24 -12.17
N HIS A 82 -2.82 5.93 -13.07
CA HIS A 82 -2.55 7.35 -13.34
C HIS A 82 -2.96 8.25 -12.17
N SER A 83 -4.09 7.98 -11.53
CA SER A 83 -4.51 8.72 -10.32
C SER A 83 -3.54 8.53 -9.17
N ALA A 84 -2.94 7.34 -9.00
CA ALA A 84 -1.91 7.10 -7.99
C ALA A 84 -0.65 7.95 -8.23
N ALA A 85 -0.18 8.03 -9.48
CA ALA A 85 0.94 8.89 -9.81
C ALA A 85 0.64 10.35 -9.47
N MET A 86 -0.51 10.87 -9.93
CA MET A 86 -0.96 12.23 -9.61
C MET A 86 -1.09 12.47 -8.09
N ALA A 87 -1.67 11.51 -7.35
CA ALA A 87 -1.85 11.64 -5.91
C ALA A 87 -0.49 11.74 -5.18
N SER A 88 0.52 10.95 -5.59
CA SER A 88 1.86 11.02 -4.99
C SER A 88 2.54 12.39 -5.16
N GLU A 89 2.25 13.08 -6.27
CA GLU A 89 2.74 14.46 -6.50
C GLU A 89 1.97 15.48 -5.64
N ILE A 90 0.64 15.34 -5.57
CA ILE A 90 -0.24 16.37 -4.99
C ILE A 90 -0.21 16.37 -3.45
N ILE A 91 -0.08 15.21 -2.80
CA ILE A 91 -0.21 15.11 -1.33
C ILE A 91 1.11 15.28 -0.59
N THR A 92 2.24 15.04 -1.25
CA THR A 92 3.56 15.24 -0.65
C THR A 92 3.77 16.73 -0.36
N GLY A 93 4.27 17.05 0.84
CA GLY A 93 4.43 18.42 1.34
C GLY A 93 3.16 19.05 1.90
N LYS A 94 2.00 18.38 1.82
CA LYS A 94 0.77 18.82 2.49
C LYS A 94 0.70 18.27 3.91
N THR A 95 -0.09 18.93 4.75
CA THR A 95 -0.53 18.31 6.00
C THR A 95 -1.46 17.12 5.71
N ILE A 96 -1.57 16.18 6.66
CA ILE A 96 -2.54 15.07 6.54
C ILE A 96 -4.00 15.55 6.41
N LEU A 97 -4.32 16.74 6.93
CA LEU A 97 -5.65 17.32 6.84
C LEU A 97 -5.92 17.95 5.46
N GLU A 98 -4.93 18.63 4.87
CA GLU A 98 -5.03 19.15 3.50
C GLU A 98 -5.11 18.01 2.48
N ALA A 99 -4.34 16.95 2.67
CA ALA A 99 -4.41 15.75 1.83
C ALA A 99 -5.78 15.07 1.92
N LEU A 100 -6.38 14.96 3.13
CA LEU A 100 -7.74 14.44 3.30
C LEU A 100 -8.81 15.26 2.56
N ASN A 101 -8.59 16.56 2.39
CA ASN A 101 -9.51 17.48 1.71
C ASN A 101 -9.12 17.73 0.23
N THR A 102 -8.23 16.91 -0.32
CA THR A 102 -7.84 16.97 -1.73
C THR A 102 -8.62 15.91 -2.51
N ASP A 103 -9.13 16.27 -3.69
CA ASP A 103 -9.68 15.27 -4.61
C ASP A 103 -8.55 14.51 -5.31
N LEU A 104 -8.43 13.21 -5.00
CA LEU A 104 -7.40 12.34 -5.57
C LEU A 104 -7.89 11.54 -6.80
N VAL A 105 -9.02 11.94 -7.38
CA VAL A 105 -9.67 11.42 -8.60
C VAL A 105 -10.19 9.98 -8.48
N CYS A 106 -9.40 9.08 -7.89
CA CYS A 106 -9.75 7.69 -7.67
C CYS A 106 -10.38 7.50 -6.29
N ASP A 107 -11.60 6.93 -6.27
CA ASP A 107 -12.33 6.63 -5.03
C ASP A 107 -11.52 5.72 -4.09
N ALA A 108 -10.82 4.69 -4.60
CA ALA A 108 -9.97 3.83 -3.78
C ALA A 108 -8.88 4.63 -3.03
N ILE A 109 -8.28 5.63 -3.69
CA ILE A 109 -7.23 6.46 -3.11
C ILE A 109 -7.82 7.42 -2.08
N ASN A 110 -8.97 8.05 -2.38
CA ASN A 110 -9.68 8.91 -1.43
C ASN A 110 -10.11 8.12 -0.17
N VAL A 111 -10.61 6.90 -0.34
CA VAL A 111 -10.92 5.99 0.78
C VAL A 111 -9.66 5.65 1.55
N ALA A 112 -8.58 5.26 0.89
CA ALA A 112 -7.31 4.94 1.56
C ALA A 112 -6.76 6.14 2.35
N MET A 113 -6.87 7.35 1.82
CA MET A 113 -6.47 8.59 2.50
C MET A 113 -7.31 8.85 3.76
N ARG A 114 -8.62 8.57 3.71
CA ARG A 114 -9.49 8.61 4.90
C ARG A 114 -9.07 7.57 5.94
N GLU A 115 -8.84 6.33 5.52
CA GLU A 115 -8.49 5.24 6.44
C GLU A 115 -7.11 5.44 7.09
N ILE A 116 -6.12 5.94 6.35
CA ILE A 116 -4.80 6.27 6.94
C ILE A 116 -4.89 7.48 7.88
N PHE A 117 -5.72 8.48 7.56
CA PHE A 117 -5.97 9.60 8.47
C PHE A 117 -6.51 9.13 9.83
N LEU A 118 -7.42 8.15 9.83
CA LEU A 118 -7.90 7.52 11.07
C LEU A 118 -6.75 6.88 11.86
N GLN A 119 -5.81 6.20 11.18
CA GLN A 119 -4.66 5.63 11.87
C GLN A 119 -3.86 6.71 12.61
N TYR A 120 -3.58 7.83 11.95
CA TYR A 120 -2.84 8.93 12.54
C TYR A 120 -3.52 9.56 13.76
N VAL A 121 -4.81 9.89 13.67
CA VAL A 121 -5.52 10.56 14.78
C VAL A 121 -5.76 9.64 15.99
N TYR A 122 -5.64 8.32 15.81
CA TYR A 122 -5.67 7.33 16.89
C TYR A 122 -4.26 6.90 17.36
N GLY A 123 -3.18 7.50 16.83
CA GLY A 123 -1.80 7.13 17.16
C GLY A 123 -1.42 5.71 16.74
N ARG A 124 -2.06 5.18 15.70
CA ARG A 124 -1.79 3.85 15.15
C ARG A 124 -0.80 3.95 14.00
N THR A 125 0.43 4.29 14.32
CA THR A 125 1.53 4.29 13.36
C THR A 125 2.45 3.11 13.64
N GLN A 126 3.12 2.60 12.61
CA GLN A 126 4.15 1.55 12.76
C GLN A 126 5.28 2.02 13.67
N THR A 127 5.49 3.34 13.73
CA THR A 127 6.54 4.00 14.51
C THR A 127 6.04 4.58 15.83
N ALA A 128 4.83 4.28 16.27
CA ALA A 128 4.21 4.88 17.45
C ALA A 128 5.09 4.80 18.71
N PHE A 129 5.88 3.73 18.84
CA PHE A 129 6.79 3.49 19.96
C PHE A 129 8.28 3.59 19.59
N SER A 130 8.60 4.02 18.37
CA SER A 130 9.97 4.24 17.90
C SER A 130 10.34 5.70 18.10
N LEU A 131 11.30 5.99 18.98
CA LEU A 131 11.76 7.35 19.22
C LEU A 131 12.26 7.98 17.91
N ASP A 132 11.72 9.16 17.56
CA ASP A 132 11.99 9.91 16.32
C ASP A 132 11.56 9.20 15.01
N GLY A 133 10.89 8.05 15.16
CA GLY A 133 10.29 7.26 14.10
C GLY A 133 11.28 6.69 13.08
N LEU A 134 10.82 6.57 11.83
CA LEU A 134 11.63 6.10 10.71
C LEU A 134 12.16 7.29 9.89
N PRO A 135 13.35 7.16 9.29
CA PRO A 135 13.88 8.20 8.40
C PRO A 135 13.07 8.31 7.11
N ILE A 136 13.15 9.47 6.46
CA ILE A 136 12.67 9.64 5.09
C ILE A 136 13.45 8.68 4.19
N GLY A 137 12.75 7.90 3.39
CA GLY A 137 13.22 6.83 2.52
C GLY A 137 12.74 5.46 2.98
N ALA A 138 12.43 5.29 4.29
CA ALA A 138 12.04 4.01 4.86
C ALA A 138 10.71 3.49 4.30
N GLY A 139 9.83 4.37 3.81
CA GLY A 139 8.59 3.97 3.16
C GLY A 139 8.81 3.11 1.90
N LEU A 140 9.97 3.23 1.23
CA LEU A 140 10.33 2.39 0.09
C LEU A 140 10.70 0.96 0.48
N GLU A 141 11.06 0.72 1.74
CA GLU A 141 11.41 -0.63 2.24
C GLU A 141 10.20 -1.56 2.33
N ASP A 142 8.97 -1.01 2.30
CA ASP A 142 7.74 -1.78 2.14
C ASP A 142 7.70 -2.54 0.79
N LEU A 143 8.46 -2.07 -0.20
CA LEU A 143 8.54 -2.70 -1.51
C LEU A 143 9.49 -3.90 -1.48
N GLY A 144 9.21 -4.90 -2.32
CA GLY A 144 10.08 -6.05 -2.49
C GLY A 144 11.39 -5.71 -3.20
N LYS A 145 12.15 -6.76 -3.52
CA LYS A 145 13.38 -6.63 -4.32
C LYS A 145 13.11 -5.89 -5.63
N GLY A 146 13.98 -4.94 -5.96
CA GLY A 146 13.84 -4.08 -7.14
C GLY A 146 12.85 -2.92 -6.96
N LEU A 147 12.49 -2.57 -5.72
CA LEU A 147 11.55 -1.48 -5.38
C LEU A 147 10.22 -1.63 -6.13
N ARG A 148 9.68 -2.86 -6.08
CA ARG A 148 8.42 -3.22 -6.74
C ARG A 148 7.49 -3.89 -5.74
N SER A 149 6.21 -3.54 -5.81
CA SER A 149 5.15 -4.21 -5.05
C SER A 149 5.10 -5.70 -5.36
N GLN A 150 4.87 -6.50 -4.33
CA GLN A 150 4.56 -7.92 -4.52
C GLN A 150 3.08 -8.04 -4.93
N ILE A 151 2.84 -8.68 -6.08
CA ILE A 151 1.49 -8.89 -6.61
C ILE A 151 1.25 -10.38 -6.85
N GLY A 152 0.04 -10.84 -6.54
CA GLY A 152 -0.43 -12.20 -6.85
C GLY A 152 -1.59 -12.12 -7.84
N THR A 153 -1.50 -12.86 -8.94
CA THR A 153 -2.57 -12.92 -9.95
C THR A 153 -2.80 -14.36 -10.37
N HIS A 154 -4.00 -14.86 -10.11
CA HIS A 154 -4.41 -16.22 -10.44
C HIS A 154 -5.81 -16.20 -11.04
N TYR A 155 -6.04 -17.09 -11.99
CA TYR A 155 -7.34 -17.28 -12.60
C TYR A 155 -7.74 -18.75 -12.47
N GLY A 156 -9.03 -19.03 -12.35
CA GLY A 156 -9.50 -20.40 -12.21
C GLY A 156 -10.89 -20.53 -12.77
N THR A 157 -11.14 -21.65 -13.45
CA THR A 157 -12.48 -22.00 -13.91
C THR A 157 -12.79 -23.42 -13.50
N ARG A 158 -14.08 -23.72 -13.32
CA ARG A 158 -14.53 -25.08 -13.03
C ARG A 158 -14.17 -26.07 -14.15
N GLU A 159 -14.16 -25.61 -15.39
CA GLU A 159 -13.92 -26.47 -16.56
C GLU A 159 -12.43 -26.70 -16.85
N LYS A 160 -11.58 -25.69 -16.63
CA LYS A 160 -10.15 -25.73 -17.03
C LYS A 160 -9.18 -25.70 -15.84
N GLY A 161 -9.69 -25.62 -14.62
CA GLY A 161 -8.88 -25.59 -13.40
C GLY A 161 -8.17 -24.24 -13.18
N PRO A 162 -7.19 -24.20 -12.25
CA PRO A 162 -6.44 -23.00 -11.89
C PRO A 162 -5.31 -22.67 -12.87
N ARG A 163 -4.91 -21.40 -12.88
CA ARG A 163 -3.80 -20.82 -13.64
C ARG A 163 -3.08 -19.80 -12.78
N TYR A 164 -1.80 -20.03 -12.52
CA TYR A 164 -0.95 -19.06 -11.83
C TYR A 164 -0.33 -18.13 -12.87
N MET A 165 -0.62 -16.82 -12.78
CA MET A 165 -0.12 -15.84 -13.74
C MET A 165 1.07 -15.05 -13.16
N GLU A 166 0.98 -14.67 -11.88
CA GLU A 166 2.02 -13.95 -11.16
C GLU A 166 2.02 -14.43 -9.71
N MET A 167 3.20 -14.80 -9.21
CA MET A 167 3.45 -15.19 -7.82
C MET A 167 4.40 -14.17 -7.17
N ALA A 168 4.65 -14.30 -5.86
CA ALA A 168 5.64 -13.47 -5.17
C ALA A 168 7.03 -13.51 -5.83
N GLU A 169 7.41 -14.64 -6.43
CA GLU A 169 8.67 -14.79 -7.17
C GLU A 169 8.70 -14.04 -8.50
N GLY A 170 7.54 -13.83 -9.15
CA GLY A 170 7.40 -13.06 -10.38
C GLY A 170 6.38 -13.61 -11.38
N TYR A 171 6.57 -13.24 -12.64
CA TYR A 171 5.73 -13.62 -13.77
C TYR A 171 5.86 -15.12 -14.03
N VAL A 172 4.78 -15.88 -13.87
CA VAL A 172 4.79 -17.32 -14.12
C VAL A 172 4.81 -17.59 -15.62
N THR A 173 5.82 -18.32 -16.07
CA THR A 173 6.02 -18.67 -17.49
C THR A 173 5.47 -20.05 -17.84
N LYS A 174 5.56 -21.02 -16.92
CA LYS A 174 5.02 -22.37 -17.13
C LYS A 174 4.48 -22.95 -15.82
N LEU A 175 3.44 -23.77 -15.93
CA LEU A 175 2.99 -24.67 -14.87
C LEU A 175 3.50 -26.08 -15.15
N ALA A 176 3.96 -26.77 -14.10
CA ALA A 176 4.34 -28.18 -14.13
C ALA A 176 3.15 -29.03 -13.68
N LEU A 177 2.77 -30.01 -14.50
CA LEU A 177 1.67 -30.92 -14.24
C LEU A 177 2.17 -32.36 -14.10
N ASP A 178 1.59 -33.10 -13.16
CA ASP A 178 1.83 -34.53 -13.01
C ASP A 178 0.91 -35.39 -13.91
N ASP A 179 0.95 -36.71 -13.75
CA ASP A 179 0.14 -37.67 -14.50
C ASP A 179 -1.38 -37.52 -14.27
N ASN A 180 -1.79 -36.85 -13.20
CA ASN A 180 -3.20 -36.58 -12.86
C ASN A 180 -3.65 -35.17 -13.28
N ASP A 181 -2.83 -34.45 -14.05
CA ASP A 181 -3.04 -33.05 -14.41
C ASP A 181 -3.10 -32.09 -13.20
N GLU A 182 -2.47 -32.46 -12.07
CA GLU A 182 -2.37 -31.60 -10.89
C GLU A 182 -1.15 -30.67 -11.00
N ILE A 183 -1.30 -29.40 -10.59
CA ILE A 183 -0.17 -28.47 -10.57
C ILE A 183 0.77 -28.85 -9.42
N ILE A 184 1.99 -29.27 -9.77
CA ILE A 184 3.02 -29.68 -8.81
C ILE A 184 4.18 -28.68 -8.69
N GLY A 185 4.24 -27.68 -9.58
CA GLY A 185 5.26 -26.64 -9.59
C GLY A 185 5.03 -25.59 -10.67
N TYR A 186 5.90 -24.60 -10.73
CA TYR A 186 5.89 -23.57 -11.78
C TYR A 186 7.28 -23.00 -12.06
N SER A 187 7.49 -22.47 -13.26
CA SER A 187 8.65 -21.64 -13.60
C SER A 187 8.24 -20.19 -13.70
N PHE A 188 9.14 -19.28 -13.37
CA PHE A 188 8.87 -17.84 -13.32
C PHE A 188 10.04 -17.01 -13.81
N VAL A 189 9.77 -15.75 -14.13
CA VAL A 189 10.78 -14.69 -14.34
C VAL A 189 10.53 -13.58 -13.33
N ASN A 190 11.54 -13.25 -12.54
CA ASN A 190 11.48 -12.10 -11.63
C ASN A 190 11.75 -10.81 -12.42
N LEU A 191 10.69 -10.08 -12.78
CA LEU A 191 10.80 -8.88 -13.62
C LEU A 191 11.65 -7.78 -12.98
N GLY A 192 11.58 -7.58 -11.66
CA GLY A 192 12.40 -6.58 -10.95
C GLY A 192 13.89 -6.86 -11.10
N LYS A 193 14.32 -8.11 -10.83
CA LYS A 193 15.72 -8.54 -11.01
C LYS A 193 16.15 -8.50 -12.47
N MET A 194 15.30 -8.93 -13.40
CA MET A 194 15.59 -8.89 -14.83
C MET A 194 15.91 -7.45 -15.28
N MET A 195 15.06 -6.49 -14.90
CA MET A 195 15.28 -5.09 -15.24
C MET A 195 16.52 -4.50 -14.54
N GLU A 196 16.83 -4.93 -13.32
CA GLU A 196 18.07 -4.54 -12.62
C GLU A 196 19.32 -5.02 -13.36
N PHE A 197 19.34 -6.26 -13.85
CA PHE A 197 20.45 -6.80 -14.66
C PHE A 197 20.60 -6.03 -15.99
N ILE A 198 19.49 -5.78 -16.69
CA ILE A 198 19.49 -5.00 -17.94
C ILE A 198 20.04 -3.60 -17.69
N GLY A 199 19.62 -2.95 -16.60
CA GLY A 199 20.12 -1.62 -16.21
C GLY A 199 21.63 -1.59 -15.92
N LYS A 200 22.23 -2.74 -15.58
CA LYS A 200 23.69 -2.91 -15.38
C LYS A 200 24.44 -3.31 -16.66
N GLY A 201 23.75 -3.42 -17.79
CA GLY A 201 24.34 -3.73 -19.11
C GLY A 201 24.31 -5.21 -19.50
N THR A 202 23.67 -6.08 -18.72
CA THR A 202 23.42 -7.47 -19.11
C THR A 202 22.45 -7.51 -20.29
N SER A 203 22.69 -8.40 -21.27
CA SER A 203 21.77 -8.56 -22.40
C SER A 203 20.39 -9.03 -21.93
N ALA A 204 19.33 -8.70 -22.65
CA ALA A 204 17.96 -9.05 -22.23
C ALA A 204 17.76 -10.58 -22.07
N GLU A 205 18.39 -11.37 -22.94
CA GLU A 205 18.33 -12.84 -22.90
C GLU A 205 19.02 -13.39 -21.64
N GLU A 206 20.26 -12.98 -21.39
CA GLU A 206 21.02 -13.39 -20.22
C GLU A 206 20.36 -12.91 -18.91
N ALA A 207 19.82 -11.69 -18.90
CA ALA A 207 19.10 -11.15 -17.74
C ALA A 207 17.83 -11.94 -17.43
N MET A 208 17.10 -12.39 -18.46
CA MET A 208 15.93 -13.23 -18.30
C MET A 208 16.33 -14.59 -17.71
N GLU A 209 17.40 -15.21 -18.20
CA GLU A 209 17.90 -16.48 -17.67
C GLU A 209 18.31 -16.36 -16.20
N GLN A 210 19.09 -15.33 -15.84
CA GLN A 210 19.53 -15.08 -14.46
C GLN A 210 18.38 -14.73 -13.50
N ALA A 211 17.30 -14.11 -14.01
CA ALA A 211 16.13 -13.76 -13.22
C ALA A 211 15.06 -14.87 -13.20
N SER A 212 15.25 -15.95 -13.96
CA SER A 212 14.34 -17.08 -14.02
C SER A 212 14.57 -18.06 -12.88
N GLY A 213 13.54 -18.81 -12.54
CA GLY A 213 13.63 -19.89 -11.57
C GLY A 213 12.46 -20.85 -11.67
N GLN A 214 12.50 -21.87 -10.83
CA GLN A 214 11.45 -22.86 -10.68
C GLN A 214 11.10 -23.03 -9.20
N TYR A 215 9.87 -23.46 -8.94
CA TYR A 215 9.36 -23.74 -7.61
C TYR A 215 8.53 -25.03 -7.61
N GLY A 216 8.52 -25.73 -6.49
CA GLY A 216 7.82 -27.01 -6.32
C GLY A 216 8.55 -28.17 -7.00
N ARG A 217 7.79 -29.20 -7.37
CA ARG A 217 8.30 -30.41 -8.04
C ARG A 217 8.33 -30.23 -9.56
N PHE A 218 8.83 -29.08 -10.03
CA PHE A 218 8.78 -28.71 -11.44
C PHE A 218 9.51 -29.73 -12.32
N ASP A 219 10.65 -30.25 -11.86
CA ASP A 219 11.44 -31.26 -12.56
C ASP A 219 10.77 -32.65 -12.62
N GLU A 220 9.73 -32.89 -11.81
CA GLU A 220 8.92 -34.12 -11.84
C GLU A 220 7.74 -34.02 -12.84
N ALA A 221 7.61 -32.92 -13.58
CA ALA A 221 6.48 -32.69 -14.48
C ALA A 221 6.46 -33.67 -15.65
N VAL A 222 5.29 -34.28 -15.88
CA VAL A 222 5.02 -35.08 -17.08
C VAL A 222 4.70 -34.18 -18.26
N ARG A 223 4.08 -33.01 -17.99
CA ARG A 223 3.93 -31.94 -18.99
C ARG A 223 4.03 -30.56 -18.36
N THR A 224 4.48 -29.59 -19.16
CA THR A 224 4.44 -28.18 -18.80
C THR A 224 3.52 -27.40 -19.73
N ILE A 225 2.76 -26.44 -19.20
CA ILE A 225 1.84 -25.60 -19.99
C ILE A 225 2.10 -24.12 -19.75
N ASP A 226 1.84 -23.28 -20.75
CA ASP A 226 1.73 -21.83 -20.55
C ASP A 226 0.37 -21.50 -19.94
N PRO A 227 0.32 -20.92 -18.72
CA PRO A 227 -0.95 -20.66 -18.04
C PRO A 227 -1.89 -19.67 -18.74
N ARG A 228 -1.40 -18.92 -19.73
CA ARG A 228 -2.17 -17.89 -20.47
C ARG A 228 -2.76 -18.38 -21.78
N HIS A 229 -2.25 -19.47 -22.32
CA HIS A 229 -2.63 -19.96 -23.65
C HIS A 229 -3.16 -21.39 -23.66
N GLN A 230 -2.82 -22.19 -22.64
CA GLN A 230 -3.15 -23.60 -22.52
C GLN A 230 -3.83 -23.88 -21.18
#